data_AF-A0A522QP69-F1
#
_entry.id   AF-A0A522QP69-F1
#
_cell.length_a   1.000
_cell.length_b   1.000
_cell.length_c   1.000
_cell.angle_alpha   90.00
_cell.angle_beta   90.00
_cell.angle_gamma   90.00
#
_symmetry.space_group_name_H-M   'P 1'
#
loop_
_entity.id
_entity.type
_entity.pdbx_description
1 polymer ?
#
loop_
_entity_poly.entity_id
_entity_poly.type
_entity_poly.pdbx_seq_one_letter_code
_entity_poly.pdbx_strand_id
1 'polypeptide(L)'
;LHQEGRGIGLANKLRAYALQDQGMDTVEANRALGFPDDKRDYGLGSQMLADLGIKTMRIISNNPRKIHGLGGYGLEIVDRVPLKTEPTAFNARYLETKRDKLGHLLDEYNQPAQSEGAR
;
A
#
# COMPACT_ATOMS: atom_id res chain seq x y z
N LEU A 1 10.28 -8.61 -0.08
CA LEU A 1 9.38 -9.79 0.03
C LEU A 1 8.70 -10.02 -1.31
N HIS A 2 8.69 -11.27 -1.80
CA HIS A 2 8.04 -11.63 -3.06
C HIS A 2 6.52 -11.78 -2.89
N GLN A 3 5.80 -10.66 -2.77
CA GLN A 3 4.35 -10.64 -2.56
C GLN A 3 3.64 -9.73 -3.57
N GLU A 4 3.86 -10.04 -4.84
CA GLU A 4 3.33 -9.29 -5.97
C GLU A 4 1.79 -9.22 -5.93
N GLY A 5 1.22 -8.08 -6.38
CA GLY A 5 -0.23 -7.90 -6.43
C GLY A 5 -0.94 -7.88 -5.06
N ARG A 6 -0.25 -7.61 -3.96
CA ARG A 6 -0.76 -7.83 -2.59
C ARG A 6 -0.95 -9.31 -2.25
N GLY A 7 -0.07 -10.17 -2.76
CA GLY A 7 -0.09 -11.61 -2.49
C GLY A 7 -0.97 -12.44 -3.41
N ILE A 8 -1.60 -11.83 -4.42
CA ILE A 8 -2.40 -12.54 -5.44
C ILE A 8 -1.55 -12.97 -6.66
N GLY A 9 -0.32 -12.47 -6.77
CA GLY A 9 0.59 -12.76 -7.88
C GLY A 9 0.42 -11.85 -9.10
N LEU A 10 1.41 -11.86 -9.99
CA LEU A 10 1.48 -10.96 -11.14
C LEU A 10 0.33 -11.15 -12.14
N ALA A 11 0.00 -12.40 -12.49
CA ALA A 11 -1.06 -12.70 -13.44
C ALA A 11 -2.42 -12.14 -13.00
N ASN A 12 -2.74 -12.27 -11.71
CA ASN A 12 -3.99 -11.74 -11.14
C ASN A 12 -3.96 -10.22 -11.00
N LYS A 13 -2.78 -9.62 -10.75
CA LYS A 13 -2.62 -8.17 -10.81
C LYS A 13 -2.95 -7.61 -12.20
N LEU A 14 -2.51 -8.28 -13.27
CA LEU A 14 -2.83 -7.89 -14.65
C LEU A 14 -4.34 -8.02 -14.93
N ARG A 15 -4.99 -9.09 -14.46
CA ARG A 15 -6.46 -9.24 -14.53
C ARG A 15 -7.18 -8.12 -13.77
N ALA A 16 -6.69 -7.76 -12.58
CA ALA A 16 -7.27 -6.66 -11.80
C ALA A 16 -7.10 -5.31 -12.49
N TYR A 17 -6.01 -5.11 -13.24
CA TYR A 17 -5.84 -3.91 -14.06
C TYR A 17 -6.84 -3.86 -15.22
N ALA A 18 -7.07 -4.98 -15.91
CA ALA A 18 -8.08 -5.04 -16.96
C ALA A 18 -9.49 -4.69 -16.47
N LEU A 19 -9.83 -5.04 -15.22
CA LEU A 19 -11.09 -4.62 -14.58
C LEU A 19 -11.08 -3.15 -14.16
N GLN A 20 -9.92 -2.62 -13.75
CA GLN A 20 -9.78 -1.19 -13.43
C GLN A 20 -9.90 -0.30 -14.67
N ASP A 21 -9.42 -0.77 -15.82
CA ASP A 21 -9.60 -0.09 -17.10
C ASP A 21 -11.08 -0.03 -17.51
N GLN A 22 -11.91 -0.93 -16.99
CA GLN A 22 -13.37 -0.94 -17.15
C GLN A 22 -14.10 -0.09 -16.09
N GLY A 23 -13.36 0.61 -15.23
CA GLY A 23 -13.91 1.58 -14.26
C GLY A 23 -13.96 1.10 -12.81
N MET A 24 -13.63 -0.17 -12.52
CA MET A 24 -13.53 -0.63 -11.13
C MET A 24 -12.35 0.04 -10.42
N ASP A 25 -12.43 0.18 -9.10
CA ASP A 25 -11.25 0.48 -8.31
C ASP A 25 -10.45 -0.78 -7.95
N THR A 26 -9.33 -0.58 -7.26
CA THR A 26 -8.43 -1.67 -6.87
C THR A 26 -9.06 -2.68 -5.89
N VAL A 27 -9.93 -2.25 -4.98
CA VAL A 27 -10.62 -3.11 -4.02
C VAL A 27 -11.71 -3.91 -4.73
N GLU A 28 -12.51 -3.24 -5.53
CA GLU A 28 -13.59 -3.83 -6.32
C GLU A 28 -13.04 -4.89 -7.30
N ALA A 29 -11.98 -4.56 -8.04
CA ALA A 29 -11.33 -5.50 -8.95
C ALA A 29 -10.79 -6.75 -8.25
N ASN A 30 -10.18 -6.59 -7.06
CA ASN A 30 -9.71 -7.74 -6.28
C ASN A 30 -10.87 -8.63 -5.82
N ARG A 31 -11.95 -8.03 -5.31
CA ARG A 31 -13.14 -8.76 -4.84
C ARG A 31 -13.88 -9.46 -5.99
N ALA A 32 -13.97 -8.81 -7.16
CA ALA A 32 -14.55 -9.39 -8.37
C ALA A 32 -13.79 -10.64 -8.84
N LEU A 33 -12.46 -10.67 -8.60
CA LEU A 33 -11.61 -11.84 -8.86
C LEU A 33 -11.60 -12.86 -7.70
N GLY A 34 -12.39 -12.65 -6.66
CA GLY A 34 -12.49 -13.56 -5.50
C GLY A 34 -11.35 -13.44 -4.49
N PHE A 35 -10.58 -12.35 -4.51
CA PHE A 35 -9.44 -12.13 -3.61
C PHE A 35 -9.78 -11.16 -2.47
N PRO A 36 -9.12 -11.29 -1.31
CA PRO A 36 -9.17 -10.26 -0.28
C PRO A 36 -8.47 -8.98 -0.76
N ASP A 37 -8.81 -7.86 -0.13
CA ASP A 37 -8.26 -6.54 -0.46
C ASP A 37 -6.73 -6.49 -0.32
N ASP A 38 -6.17 -7.25 0.62
CA ASP A 38 -4.73 -7.41 0.85
C ASP A 38 -4.43 -8.76 1.52
N LYS A 39 -3.63 -9.61 0.88
CA LYS A 39 -3.21 -10.94 1.38
C LYS A 39 -1.76 -10.94 1.89
N ARG A 40 -1.13 -9.77 2.01
CA ARG A 40 0.29 -9.68 2.40
C ARG A 40 0.51 -10.04 3.86
N ASP A 41 1.66 -10.68 4.11
CA ASP A 41 2.17 -10.99 5.43
C ASP A 41 3.53 -10.30 5.62
N TYR A 42 3.70 -9.58 6.72
CA TYR A 42 4.93 -8.86 7.03
C TYR A 42 5.84 -9.58 8.03
N GLY A 43 5.41 -10.70 8.61
CA GLY A 43 6.17 -11.45 9.62
C GLY A 43 7.52 -11.97 9.12
N LEU A 44 7.59 -12.37 7.84
CA LEU A 44 8.87 -12.74 7.23
C LEU A 44 9.84 -11.54 7.17
N GLY A 45 9.32 -10.34 6.93
CA GLY A 45 10.12 -9.11 6.99
C GLY A 45 10.63 -8.83 8.40
N SER A 46 9.79 -9.03 9.42
CA SER A 46 10.19 -8.90 10.82
C SER A 46 11.31 -9.89 11.18
N GLN A 47 11.19 -11.16 10.77
CA GLN A 47 12.23 -12.17 11.02
C GLN A 47 13.57 -11.79 10.38
N MET A 48 13.55 -11.32 9.13
CA MET A 48 14.77 -10.85 8.44
C MET A 48 15.44 -9.69 9.18
N LEU A 49 14.65 -8.71 9.64
CA LEU A 49 15.19 -7.56 10.39
C LEU A 49 15.77 -8.00 11.74
N ALA A 50 15.10 -8.91 12.44
CA ALA A 50 15.59 -9.46 13.70
C ALA A 50 16.88 -10.27 13.52
N ASP A 51 16.97 -11.08 12.46
CA ASP A 51 18.18 -11.85 12.09
C ASP A 51 19.37 -10.94 11.78
N LEU A 52 19.12 -9.79 11.14
CA LEU A 52 20.12 -8.73 10.94
C LEU A 52 20.49 -7.97 12.22
N GLY A 53 19.90 -8.31 13.37
CA GLY A 53 20.18 -7.70 14.67
C GLY A 53 19.52 -6.32 14.86
N ILE A 54 18.58 -5.94 14.01
CA ILE A 54 17.84 -4.68 14.18
C ILE A 54 16.88 -4.80 15.36
N LYS A 55 16.79 -3.74 16.16
CA LYS A 55 15.88 -3.64 17.31
C LYS A 55 14.98 -2.42 17.23
N THR A 56 15.55 -1.27 16.86
CA THR A 56 14.80 -0.01 16.69
C THR A 56 14.96 0.49 15.27
N MET A 57 13.89 1.04 14.69
CA MET A 57 13.93 1.58 13.33
C MET A 57 12.93 2.70 13.11
N ARG A 58 13.25 3.56 12.13
CA ARG A 58 12.29 4.46 11.51
C ARG A 58 11.84 3.86 10.19
N ILE A 59 10.54 3.68 10.00
CA ILE A 59 10.01 3.01 8.81
C ILE A 59 9.60 4.01 7.74
N ILE A 60 10.05 3.78 6.50
CA ILE A 60 9.58 4.54 5.34
C ILE A 60 8.30 3.89 4.80
N SER A 61 7.11 4.45 5.12
CA SER A 61 5.83 3.87 4.69
C SER A 61 4.64 4.83 4.79
N ASN A 62 3.78 4.80 3.77
CA ASN A 62 2.45 5.44 3.78
C ASN A 62 1.31 4.45 4.11
N ASN A 63 1.63 3.18 4.36
CA ASN A 63 0.65 2.15 4.70
C ASN A 63 0.72 1.82 6.20
N PRO A 64 -0.28 2.20 7.01
CA PRO A 64 -0.34 1.85 8.44
C PRO A 64 -0.30 0.35 8.72
N ARG A 65 -0.89 -0.48 7.82
CA ARG A 65 -0.88 -1.94 7.99
C ARG A 65 0.53 -2.52 7.96
N LYS A 66 1.47 -1.89 7.23
CA LYS A 66 2.89 -2.29 7.29
C LYS A 66 3.50 -2.00 8.65
N ILE A 67 3.16 -0.86 9.24
CA ILE A 67 3.68 -0.43 10.55
C ILE A 67 3.21 -1.42 11.61
N HIS A 68 1.91 -1.74 11.64
CA HIS A 68 1.36 -2.71 12.59
C HIS A 68 1.85 -4.13 12.31
N GLY A 69 1.98 -4.52 11.04
CA GLY A 69 2.42 -5.86 10.65
C GLY A 69 3.89 -6.17 10.91
N LEU A 70 4.73 -5.16 11.16
CA LEU A 70 6.14 -5.34 11.49
C LEU A 70 6.40 -5.43 13.01
N GLY A 71 5.36 -5.31 13.85
CA GLY A 71 5.47 -5.50 15.29
C GLY A 71 5.79 -6.95 15.68
N GLY A 72 6.51 -7.12 16.80
CA GLY A 72 6.97 -8.43 17.29
C GLY A 72 8.46 -8.67 17.03
N TYR A 73 8.96 -9.86 17.39
CA TYR A 73 10.37 -10.25 17.22
C TYR A 73 11.41 -9.29 17.87
N GLY A 74 11.00 -8.53 18.89
CA GLY A 74 11.87 -7.53 19.53
C GLY A 74 12.13 -6.28 18.67
N LEU A 75 11.33 -6.06 17.62
CA LEU A 75 11.38 -4.88 16.78
C LEU A 75 10.48 -3.77 17.32
N GLU A 76 11.04 -2.57 17.39
CA GLU A 76 10.38 -1.33 17.80
C GLU A 76 10.45 -0.32 16.65
N ILE A 77 9.29 0.17 16.23
CA ILE A 77 9.19 1.26 15.28
C ILE A 77 9.09 2.55 16.09
N VAL A 78 10.18 3.33 16.10
CA VAL A 78 10.27 4.56 16.90
C VAL A 78 9.75 5.79 16.16
N ASP A 79 9.65 5.72 14.83
CA ASP A 79 9.11 6.80 14.00
C ASP A 79 8.66 6.30 12.61
N ARG A 80 7.84 7.08 11.94
CA ARG A 80 7.41 6.89 10.55
C ARG A 80 7.95 8.03 9.69
N VAL A 81 8.71 7.67 8.65
CA VAL A 81 9.09 8.59 7.57
C VAL A 81 8.09 8.43 6.41
N PRO A 82 7.35 9.48 6.02
CA PRO A 82 6.46 9.42 4.86
C PRO A 82 7.23 9.20 3.56
N LEU A 83 6.68 8.37 2.67
CA LEU A 83 7.20 8.20 1.32
C LEU A 83 6.60 9.28 0.40
N LYS A 84 7.35 10.35 0.17
CA LYS A 84 6.93 11.49 -0.65
C LYS A 84 7.01 11.15 -2.15
N THR A 85 5.90 11.23 -2.87
CA THR A 85 5.83 10.96 -4.32
C THR A 85 4.70 11.76 -4.96
N GLU A 86 5.04 12.67 -5.88
CA GLU A 86 4.07 13.48 -6.60
C GLU A 86 3.11 12.60 -7.41
N PRO A 87 1.78 12.77 -7.23
CA PRO A 87 0.81 12.05 -8.04
C PRO A 87 0.85 12.48 -9.49
N THR A 88 0.51 11.54 -10.37
CA THR A 88 0.32 11.78 -11.80
C THR A 88 -1.14 11.56 -12.15
N ALA A 89 -1.57 12.07 -13.30
CA ALA A 89 -2.94 11.83 -13.80
C ALA A 89 -3.28 10.33 -13.88
N PHE A 90 -2.29 9.46 -14.12
CA PHE A 90 -2.47 8.02 -14.22
C PHE A 90 -2.65 7.31 -12.88
N ASN A 91 -2.17 7.87 -11.77
CA ASN A 91 -2.19 7.21 -10.47
C ASN A 91 -3.09 7.92 -9.42
N ALA A 92 -3.68 9.07 -9.76
CA ALA A 92 -4.56 9.84 -8.89
C ALA A 92 -5.69 8.99 -8.29
N ARG A 93 -6.50 8.35 -9.14
CA ARG A 93 -7.62 7.48 -8.72
C ARG A 93 -7.16 6.30 -7.84
N TYR A 94 -5.99 5.76 -8.13
CA TYR A 94 -5.39 4.67 -7.36
C TYR A 94 -4.94 5.13 -5.96
N LEU A 95 -4.40 6.34 -5.85
CA LEU A 95 -4.01 6.95 -4.58
C LEU A 95 -5.25 7.34 -3.74
N GLU A 96 -6.30 7.87 -4.37
CA GLU A 96 -7.60 8.11 -3.71
C GLU A 96 -8.16 6.82 -3.12
N THR A 97 -8.23 5.75 -3.92
CA THR A 97 -8.68 4.43 -3.44
C THR A 97 -7.84 3.95 -2.24
N LYS A 98 -6.53 4.17 -2.28
CA LYS A 98 -5.63 3.82 -1.18
C LYS A 98 -5.92 4.61 0.09
N ARG A 99 -6.20 5.90 -0.01
CA ARG A 99 -6.56 6.76 1.12
C ARG A 99 -7.92 6.35 1.67
N ASP A 100 -8.93 6.33 0.82
CA ASP A 100 -10.34 6.27 1.23
C ASP A 100 -10.79 4.85 1.60
N LYS A 101 -10.30 3.83 0.88
CA LYS A 101 -10.70 2.44 1.10
C LYS A 101 -9.67 1.60 1.85
N LEU A 102 -8.39 1.97 1.80
CA LEU A 102 -7.30 1.19 2.40
C LEU A 102 -6.58 1.89 3.57
N GLY A 103 -7.00 3.11 3.93
CA GLY A 103 -6.49 3.85 5.08
C GLY A 103 -5.02 4.28 4.94
N HIS A 104 -4.53 4.47 3.72
CA HIS A 104 -3.17 4.97 3.51
C HIS A 104 -3.05 6.42 4.00
N LEU A 105 -1.93 6.72 4.64
CA LEU A 105 -1.57 8.06 5.10
C LEU A 105 -0.87 8.79 3.95
N LEU A 106 -1.59 9.69 3.28
CA LEU A 106 -1.07 10.49 2.18
C LEU A 106 -0.89 11.92 2.65
N ASP A 107 0.37 12.37 2.67
CA ASP A 107 0.74 13.73 3.03
C ASP A 107 0.61 14.66 1.80
N GLU A 108 0.94 15.94 1.93
CA GLU A 108 0.82 16.96 0.85
C GLU A 108 1.48 16.52 -0.47
N TYR A 109 2.59 15.80 -0.40
CA TYR A 109 3.32 15.29 -1.56
C TYR A 109 2.66 14.10 -2.24
N ASN A 110 1.60 13.53 -1.68
CA ASN A 110 0.95 12.30 -2.15
C ASN A 110 -0.52 12.50 -2.51
N GLN A 111 -1.03 13.73 -2.42
CA GLN A 111 -2.41 14.04 -2.77
C GLN A 111 -2.52 14.44 -4.24
N PRO A 112 -3.45 13.88 -5.01
CA PRO A 112 -3.68 14.35 -6.36
C PRO A 112 -4.02 15.84 -6.33
N ALA A 113 -3.56 16.59 -7.33
CA ALA A 113 -3.86 18.01 -7.44
C ALA A 113 -5.37 18.21 -7.28
N GLN A 114 -5.78 19.05 -6.33
CA GLN A 114 -7.19 19.38 -6.19
C GLN A 114 -7.62 20.02 -7.52
N SER A 115 -8.59 19.42 -8.20
CA SER A 115 -9.23 20.07 -9.33
C SER A 115 -9.83 21.37 -8.79
N GLU A 116 -9.20 22.51 -9.10
CA GLU A 116 -9.84 23.80 -8.94
C GLU A 116 -11.18 23.69 -9.67
N GLY A 117 -12.26 23.81 -8.90
CA GLY A 117 -13.61 23.65 -9.42
C GLY A 117 -13.78 24.50 -10.68
N ALA A 118 -14.36 23.91 -11.72
CA ALA A 118 -14.91 24.64 -12.84
C ALA A 118 -15.79 25.76 -12.26
N ARG A 119 -15.33 27.01 -12.43
CA ARG A 119 -16.13 28.21 -12.22
C ARG A 119 -17.19 28.31 -13.30
#